data_AF-A0A2H4G7I2-F1
#
_entry.id   AF-A0A2H4G7I2-F1
#
_cell.length_a   1.000
_cell.length_b   1.000
_cell.length_c   1.000
_cell.angle_alpha   90.00
_cell.angle_beta   90.00
_cell.angle_gamma   90.00
#
_symmetry.space_group_name_H-M   'P 1'
#
loop_
_entity.id
_entity.type
_entity.pdbx_description
1 polymer ?
#
loop_
_entity_poly.entity_id
_entity_poly.type
_entity_poly.pdbx_seq_one_letter_code
_entity_poly.pdbx_strand_id
1 'polypeptide(L)'
;EIVHSEDREELQRQILWNSFLPPEVSNLTLQDVLRPDRAHLLERSFTVRFRCLLDNTSGFLRLDIRGRIKVLHGQNKKTEEPPLTLFAIRAPFGPPSLLEIPQKEVMFKSKHKLDLSLVSMDQRGKMLLGYTDAELANMGGYDLVHYDDLAYVASAHQELLKTGASGMIAYRFQTKDGQ
;
A
#
# COMPACT_ATOMS: atom_id res chain seq x y z
N GLU A 1 21.08 1.50 11.18
CA GLU A 1 20.67 0.88 9.90
C GLU A 1 19.36 1.47 9.39
N ILE A 2 19.24 1.73 8.08
CA ILE A 2 18.17 2.53 7.45
C ILE A 2 16.92 1.70 7.08
N VAL A 3 17.06 0.41 6.78
CA VAL A 3 15.96 -0.50 6.38
C VAL A 3 15.72 -1.53 7.49
N HIS A 4 14.45 -1.85 7.77
CA HIS A 4 14.07 -2.88 8.74
C HIS A 4 14.68 -4.23 8.37
N SER A 5 15.14 -5.02 9.35
CA SER A 5 15.86 -6.28 9.12
C SER A 5 15.08 -7.27 8.25
N GLU A 6 13.80 -7.47 8.58
CA GLU A 6 12.90 -8.37 7.85
C GLU A 6 12.63 -7.96 6.39
N ASP A 7 12.86 -6.70 6.02
CA ASP A 7 12.51 -6.20 4.68
C ASP A 7 13.73 -6.17 3.74
N ARG A 8 14.93 -6.52 4.22
CA ARG A 8 16.20 -6.34 3.47
C ARG A 8 16.31 -7.25 2.26
N GLU A 9 16.08 -8.54 2.46
CA GLU A 9 16.17 -9.54 1.40
C GLU A 9 15.15 -9.24 0.31
N GLU A 10 13.93 -8.88 0.71
CA GLU A 10 12.88 -8.47 -0.23
C GLU A 10 13.29 -7.23 -1.02
N LEU A 11 13.73 -6.17 -0.34
CA LEU A 11 14.18 -4.95 -0.99
C LEU A 11 15.32 -5.21 -2.00
N GLN A 12 16.26 -6.09 -1.66
CA GLN A 12 17.33 -6.47 -2.58
C GLN A 12 16.78 -7.13 -3.84
N ARG A 13 15.84 -8.08 -3.71
CA ARG A 13 15.16 -8.68 -4.87
C ARG A 13 14.43 -7.63 -5.69
N GLN A 14 13.75 -6.68 -5.06
CA GLN A 14 12.99 -5.62 -5.77
C GLN A 14 13.90 -4.74 -6.65
N ILE A 15 15.15 -4.55 -6.26
CA ILE A 15 16.14 -3.74 -7.00
C ILE A 15 16.75 -4.52 -8.18
N LEU A 16 16.80 -5.86 -8.10
CA LEU A 16 17.30 -6.70 -9.19
C LEU A 16 16.30 -6.75 -10.34
N TRP A 17 16.79 -6.54 -11.56
CA TRP A 17 15.94 -6.46 -12.75
C TRP A 17 15.27 -7.80 -13.09
N ASN A 18 15.95 -8.91 -12.84
CA ASN A 18 15.55 -10.26 -13.22
C ASN A 18 14.75 -11.03 -12.15
N SER A 19 14.67 -10.55 -10.91
CA SER A 19 14.06 -11.30 -9.81
C SER A 19 12.55 -11.52 -9.91
N PHE A 20 11.85 -10.74 -10.73
CA PHE A 20 10.39 -10.78 -10.88
C PHE A 20 9.96 -11.00 -12.34
N LEU A 21 10.84 -11.54 -13.17
CA LEU A 21 10.47 -11.90 -14.53
C LEU A 21 9.52 -13.10 -14.53
N PRO A 22 8.42 -13.06 -15.31
CA PRO A 22 7.59 -14.23 -15.53
C PRO A 22 8.41 -15.41 -16.09
N PRO A 23 8.03 -16.66 -15.75
CA PRO A 23 8.77 -17.85 -16.20
C PRO A 23 8.97 -17.91 -17.71
N GLU A 24 8.00 -17.43 -18.50
CA GLU A 24 7.99 -17.43 -19.96
C GLU A 24 9.07 -16.53 -20.56
N VAL A 25 9.53 -15.53 -19.80
CA VAL A 25 10.52 -14.53 -20.24
C VAL A 25 11.79 -14.55 -19.37
N SER A 26 11.97 -15.59 -18.56
CA SER A 26 13.11 -15.78 -17.66
C SER A 26 14.47 -15.84 -18.37
N ASN A 27 14.48 -16.28 -19.63
CA ASN A 27 15.69 -16.40 -20.46
C ASN A 27 16.04 -15.10 -21.22
N LEU A 28 15.25 -14.03 -21.08
CA LEU A 28 15.53 -12.77 -21.75
C LEU A 28 16.83 -12.15 -21.25
N THR A 29 17.59 -11.55 -22.16
CA THR A 29 18.76 -10.77 -21.79
C THR A 29 18.34 -9.42 -21.22
N LEU A 30 19.24 -8.74 -20.50
CA LEU A 30 18.98 -7.38 -20.03
C LEU A 30 18.63 -6.43 -21.19
N GLN A 31 19.28 -6.56 -22.34
CA GLN A 31 19.00 -5.73 -23.53
C GLN A 31 17.57 -5.94 -24.04
N ASP A 32 17.07 -7.17 -24.01
CA ASP A 32 15.71 -7.48 -24.40
C ASP A 32 14.68 -6.85 -23.46
N VAL A 33 14.92 -6.92 -22.16
CA VAL A 33 13.99 -6.39 -21.14
C VAL A 33 13.98 -4.86 -21.11
N LEU A 34 15.10 -4.21 -21.45
CA LEU A 34 15.20 -2.75 -21.54
C LEU A 34 14.45 -2.14 -22.73
N ARG A 35 13.92 -2.95 -23.65
CA ARG A 35 13.16 -2.45 -24.80
C ARG A 35 11.87 -1.74 -24.36
N PRO A 36 11.46 -0.64 -25.04
CA PRO A 36 10.28 0.12 -24.65
C PRO A 36 8.98 -0.71 -24.60
N ASP A 37 8.82 -1.69 -25.50
CA ASP A 37 7.67 -2.60 -25.54
C ASP A 37 7.60 -3.57 -24.34
N ARG A 38 8.69 -3.70 -23.58
CA ARG A 38 8.84 -4.61 -22.44
C ARG A 38 9.08 -3.90 -21.11
N ALA A 39 8.94 -2.56 -21.07
CA ALA A 39 9.22 -1.77 -19.89
C ALA A 39 8.38 -2.14 -18.66
N HIS A 40 7.21 -2.78 -18.86
CA HIS A 40 6.34 -3.28 -17.79
C HIS A 40 6.99 -4.39 -16.95
N LEU A 41 7.92 -5.18 -17.53
CA LEU A 41 8.66 -6.24 -16.80
C LEU A 41 9.59 -5.68 -15.71
N LEU A 42 9.95 -4.40 -15.82
CA LEU A 42 10.82 -3.70 -14.89
C LEU A 42 10.06 -2.86 -13.87
N GLU A 43 8.73 -2.88 -13.89
CA GLU A 43 7.91 -2.18 -12.90
C GLU A 43 8.02 -2.86 -11.54
N ARG A 44 7.98 -2.05 -10.49
CA ARG A 44 8.07 -2.49 -9.10
C ARG A 44 6.98 -1.79 -8.29
N SER A 45 6.26 -2.57 -7.50
CA SER A 45 5.25 -2.09 -6.56
C SER A 45 5.37 -2.94 -5.30
N PHE A 46 5.86 -2.34 -4.21
CA PHE A 46 6.11 -3.07 -2.97
C PHE A 46 6.08 -2.13 -1.76
N THR A 47 5.97 -2.72 -0.57
CA THR A 47 6.06 -1.99 0.69
C THR A 47 7.37 -2.29 1.39
N VAL A 48 7.92 -1.29 2.07
CA VAL A 48 9.17 -1.44 2.83
C VAL A 48 9.23 -0.47 4.00
N ARG A 49 9.80 -0.91 5.11
CA ARG A 49 9.98 -0.11 6.32
C ARG A 49 11.34 0.55 6.35
N PHE A 50 11.33 1.87 6.34
CA PHE A 50 12.51 2.71 6.54
C PHE A 50 12.54 3.28 7.95
N ARG A 51 13.74 3.43 8.52
CA ARG A 51 13.92 4.08 9.82
C ARG A 51 13.40 5.51 9.73
N CYS A 52 12.46 5.84 10.61
CA CYS A 52 11.95 7.20 10.78
C CYS A 52 12.71 7.88 11.93
N LEU A 53 13.07 9.14 11.75
CA LEU A 53 13.79 9.95 12.75
C LEU A 53 12.96 11.17 13.20
N LEU A 54 11.69 11.26 12.82
CA LEU A 54 10.82 12.40 13.13
C LEU A 54 10.17 12.26 14.52
N ASP A 55 10.13 13.40 15.23
CA ASP A 55 9.30 13.77 16.39
C ASP A 55 8.69 12.61 17.19
N ASN A 56 9.48 12.06 18.13
CA ASN A 56 9.07 11.09 19.15
C ASN A 56 8.64 9.69 18.64
N THR A 57 8.68 9.43 17.32
CA THR A 57 8.57 8.06 16.78
C THR A 57 9.96 7.52 16.46
N SER A 58 10.66 7.05 17.50
CA SER A 58 11.83 6.18 17.28
C SER A 58 11.34 4.83 16.76
N GLY A 59 11.49 4.60 15.45
CA GLY A 59 10.94 3.38 14.85
C GLY A 59 11.13 3.30 13.35
N PHE A 60 10.27 2.52 12.71
CA PHE A 60 10.25 2.37 11.26
C PHE A 60 8.90 2.79 10.69
N LEU A 61 8.93 3.54 9.60
CA LEU A 61 7.77 3.93 8.81
C LEU A 61 7.69 3.03 7.58
N ARG A 62 6.53 2.39 7.38
CA ARG A 62 6.25 1.63 6.16
C ARG A 62 5.93 2.61 5.03
N LEU A 63 6.53 2.39 3.87
CA LEU A 63 6.30 3.18 2.65
C LEU A 63 5.78 2.25 1.55
N ASP A 64 4.81 2.73 0.78
CA ASP A 64 4.46 2.19 -0.54
C ASP A 64 5.42 2.76 -1.57
N ILE A 65 6.07 1.89 -2.34
CA ILE A 65 7.02 2.26 -3.38
C ILE A 65 6.50 1.78 -4.72
N ARG A 66 6.36 2.72 -5.66
CA ARG A 66 5.97 2.43 -7.04
C ARG A 66 6.97 3.06 -7.99
N GLY A 67 7.50 2.26 -8.90
CA GLY A 67 8.55 2.71 -9.78
C GLY A 67 8.94 1.70 -10.84
N ARG A 68 10.09 1.95 -11.45
CA ARG A 68 10.65 1.10 -12.50
C ARG A 68 12.17 1.07 -12.41
N ILE A 69 12.75 -0.10 -12.67
CA ILE A 69 14.20 -0.23 -12.90
C ILE A 69 14.54 0.37 -14.26
N LYS A 70 15.51 1.30 -14.32
CA LYS A 70 15.99 1.92 -15.55
C LYS A 70 17.51 2.08 -15.52
N VAL A 71 18.10 2.30 -16.68
CA VAL A 71 19.51 2.66 -16.80
C VAL A 71 19.76 4.02 -16.14
N LEU A 72 20.78 4.07 -15.29
CA LEU A 72 21.27 5.28 -14.65
C LEU A 72 22.36 5.91 -15.52
N HIS A 73 21.98 6.90 -16.31
CA HIS A 73 22.94 7.62 -17.16
C HIS A 73 23.85 8.55 -16.33
N GLY A 74 25.02 8.90 -16.89
CA GLY A 74 25.94 9.88 -16.29
C GLY A 74 26.85 9.34 -15.18
N GLN A 75 26.98 8.01 -15.05
CA GLN A 75 27.94 7.42 -14.11
C GLN A 75 29.38 7.52 -14.63
N ASN A 76 30.31 7.99 -13.79
CA ASN A 76 31.75 8.07 -14.10
C ASN A 76 32.47 6.71 -14.07
N LYS A 77 31.75 5.60 -13.89
CA LYS A 77 32.30 4.25 -13.88
C LYS A 77 32.01 3.57 -15.21
N LYS A 78 33.06 3.09 -15.88
CA LYS A 78 32.93 2.19 -17.04
C LYS A 78 32.70 0.78 -16.54
N THR A 79 31.46 0.34 -16.52
CA THR A 79 31.06 -1.06 -16.27
C THR A 79 30.71 -1.74 -17.60
N GLU A 80 30.92 -3.05 -17.71
CA GLU A 80 30.52 -3.82 -18.91
C GLU A 80 29.00 -3.81 -19.10
N GLU A 81 28.25 -3.88 -18.00
CA GLU A 81 26.79 -3.76 -18.01
C GLU A 81 26.35 -2.33 -17.66
N PRO A 82 25.25 -1.84 -18.27
CA PRO A 82 24.73 -0.52 -17.94
C PRO A 82 24.29 -0.48 -16.47
N PRO A 83 24.69 0.52 -15.68
CA PRO A 83 24.28 0.62 -14.28
C PRO A 83 22.77 0.80 -14.21
N LEU A 84 22.07 -0.08 -13.50
CA LEU A 84 20.63 -0.01 -13.29
C LEU A 84 20.30 0.58 -11.93
N THR A 85 19.18 1.29 -11.84
CA THR A 85 18.65 1.76 -10.56
C THR A 85 17.13 1.82 -10.58
N LEU A 86 16.52 1.80 -9.39
CA LEU A 86 15.09 1.98 -9.21
C LEU A 86 14.76 3.47 -9.18
N PHE A 87 13.98 3.92 -10.15
CA PHE A 87 13.33 5.22 -10.12
C PHE A 87 11.91 5.04 -9.59
N ALA A 88 11.61 5.60 -8.43
CA ALA A 88 10.33 5.38 -7.77
C ALA A 88 9.80 6.62 -7.06
N ILE A 89 8.48 6.67 -6.94
CA ILE A 89 7.75 7.55 -6.04
C ILE A 89 7.44 6.74 -4.78
N ARG A 90 7.51 7.40 -3.63
CA ARG A 90 7.21 6.80 -2.34
C ARG A 90 6.09 7.57 -1.65
N ALA A 91 5.18 6.84 -1.03
CA ALA A 91 4.16 7.41 -0.15
C ALA A 91 4.19 6.67 1.20
N PRO A 92 3.94 7.34 2.34
CA PRO A 92 3.69 6.64 3.58
C PRO A 92 2.58 5.60 3.40
N PHE A 93 2.84 4.37 3.81
CA PHE A 93 1.85 3.29 3.75
C PHE A 93 0.94 3.39 4.96
N GLY A 94 -0.34 3.66 4.71
CA GLY A 94 -1.36 3.89 5.74
C GLY A 94 -2.10 5.19 5.48
N PRO A 95 -3.24 5.43 6.15
CA PRO A 95 -3.86 6.74 6.11
C PRO A 95 -2.79 7.76 6.55
N PRO A 96 -2.65 8.91 5.86
CA PRO A 96 -1.75 9.95 6.33
C PRO A 96 -2.09 10.27 7.79
N SER A 97 -1.10 10.73 8.57
CA SER A 97 -1.30 11.20 9.94
C SER A 97 -2.65 11.91 10.03
N LEU A 98 -3.59 11.36 10.80
CA LEU A 98 -4.95 11.92 10.94
C LEU A 98 -4.95 13.38 11.41
N LEU A 99 -3.79 13.84 11.92
CA LEU A 99 -3.51 15.20 12.37
C LEU A 99 -3.11 16.15 11.22
N GLU A 100 -2.65 15.63 10.07
CA GLU A 100 -2.07 16.42 8.99
C GLU A 100 -2.93 16.49 7.73
N ILE A 101 -4.00 15.69 7.62
CA ILE A 101 -4.94 15.83 6.51
C ILE A 101 -5.98 16.88 6.93
N PRO A 102 -6.04 18.06 6.28
CA PRO A 102 -7.21 18.91 6.42
C PRO A 102 -8.43 18.04 6.10
N GLN A 103 -9.47 18.06 6.92
CA GLN A 103 -10.72 17.38 6.59
C GLN A 103 -11.20 17.89 5.24
N LYS A 104 -10.84 17.17 4.16
CA LYS A 104 -11.42 17.42 2.86
C LYS A 104 -12.89 17.07 2.99
N GLU A 105 -13.75 17.87 2.40
CA GLU A 105 -15.20 17.68 2.34
C GLU A 105 -15.62 16.39 1.59
N VAL A 106 -14.77 15.37 1.49
CA VAL A 106 -15.02 14.09 0.82
C VAL A 106 -14.61 12.89 1.68
N MET A 107 -14.15 13.11 2.92
CA MET A 107 -13.70 12.03 3.82
C MET A 107 -14.57 11.95 5.07
N PHE A 108 -14.81 10.74 5.55
CA PHE A 108 -15.38 10.45 6.87
C PHE A 108 -14.50 9.46 7.64
N LYS A 109 -14.69 9.37 8.95
CA LYS A 109 -13.95 8.50 9.87
C LYS A 109 -14.89 7.56 10.60
N SER A 110 -14.42 6.33 10.83
CA SER A 110 -15.08 5.34 11.69
C SER A 110 -14.04 4.70 12.62
N LYS A 111 -14.51 4.25 13.79
CA LYS A 111 -13.72 3.55 14.80
C LYS A 111 -14.29 2.15 14.97
N HIS A 112 -13.40 1.16 15.05
CA HIS A 112 -13.74 -0.25 15.13
C HIS A 112 -12.95 -0.95 16.23
N LYS A 113 -13.48 -2.07 16.73
CA LYS A 113 -12.72 -3.05 17.52
C LYS A 113 -11.79 -3.85 16.60
N LEU A 114 -10.88 -4.65 17.18
CA LEU A 114 -9.97 -5.51 16.42
C LEU A 114 -10.65 -6.69 15.71
N ASP A 115 -11.91 -6.99 16.05
CA ASP A 115 -12.75 -7.94 15.31
C ASP A 115 -13.54 -7.25 14.17
N LEU A 116 -13.22 -5.99 13.89
CA LEU A 116 -13.92 -5.10 12.96
C LEU A 116 -15.33 -4.68 13.38
N SER A 117 -15.78 -4.96 14.60
CA SER A 117 -17.08 -4.45 15.09
C SER A 117 -17.06 -2.92 15.17
N LEU A 118 -18.11 -2.25 14.69
CA LEU A 118 -18.18 -0.81 14.67
C LEU A 118 -18.37 -0.24 16.09
N VAL A 119 -17.61 0.81 16.42
CA VAL A 119 -17.67 1.52 17.70
C VAL A 119 -18.31 2.90 17.52
N SER A 120 -17.88 3.63 16.49
CA SER A 120 -18.46 4.94 16.17
C SER A 120 -18.17 5.34 14.72
N MET A 121 -18.96 6.25 14.20
CA MET A 121 -18.76 6.88 12.89
C MET A 121 -19.05 8.38 13.01
N ASP A 122 -18.31 9.21 12.29
CA ASP A 122 -18.58 10.64 12.28
C ASP A 122 -19.92 10.97 11.60
N GLN A 123 -20.39 12.21 11.78
CA GLN A 123 -21.68 12.65 11.26
C GLN A 123 -21.78 12.53 9.74
N ARG A 124 -20.67 12.72 9.01
CA ARG A 124 -20.66 12.66 7.56
C ARG A 124 -20.85 11.23 7.06
N GLY A 125 -20.13 10.27 7.65
CA GLY A 125 -20.29 8.86 7.32
C GLY A 125 -21.72 8.38 7.56
N LYS A 126 -22.31 8.78 8.69
CA LYS A 126 -23.73 8.50 9.01
C LYS A 126 -24.69 9.03 7.95
N MET A 127 -24.53 10.29 7.55
CA MET A 127 -25.36 10.90 6.50
C MET A 127 -25.16 10.24 5.14
N LEU A 128 -23.92 9.88 4.78
CA LEU A 128 -23.60 9.26 3.50
C LEU A 128 -24.15 7.84 3.38
N LEU A 129 -24.08 7.05 4.46
CA LEU A 129 -24.50 5.65 4.47
C LEU A 129 -25.98 5.46 4.89
N GLY A 130 -26.60 6.49 5.48
CA GLY A 130 -28.01 6.49 5.87
C GLY A 130 -28.30 5.84 7.23
N TYR A 131 -27.29 5.68 8.10
CA TYR A 131 -27.44 5.00 9.40
C TYR A 131 -27.45 5.96 10.60
N THR A 132 -28.24 5.61 11.60
CA THR A 132 -28.26 6.27 12.92
C THR A 132 -27.27 5.64 13.91
N ASP A 133 -26.92 6.33 14.99
CA ASP A 133 -26.00 5.79 16.01
C ASP A 133 -26.53 4.50 16.66
N ALA A 134 -27.85 4.38 16.84
CA ALA A 134 -28.48 3.20 17.42
C ALA A 134 -28.39 1.96 16.52
N GLU A 135 -28.50 2.16 15.20
CA GLU A 135 -28.37 1.08 14.21
C GLU A 135 -26.91 0.63 14.11
N LEU A 136 -25.98 1.59 14.05
CA LEU A 136 -24.54 1.31 13.95
C LEU A 136 -23.98 0.55 15.16
N ALA A 137 -24.57 0.71 16.35
CA ALA A 137 -24.13 0.04 17.57
C ALA A 137 -24.19 -1.50 17.48
N ASN A 138 -25.00 -2.05 16.59
CA ASN A 138 -25.19 -3.49 16.41
C ASN A 138 -24.59 -4.02 15.10
N MET A 139 -23.86 -3.20 14.35
CA MET A 139 -23.28 -3.58 13.06
C MET A 139 -21.79 -3.93 13.18
N GLY A 140 -21.38 -4.99 12.50
CA GLY A 140 -20.00 -5.27 12.17
C GLY A 140 -19.52 -4.40 11.01
N GLY A 141 -18.22 -4.11 10.95
CA GLY A 141 -17.63 -3.39 9.83
C GLY A 141 -17.81 -4.11 8.49
N TYR A 142 -17.89 -5.44 8.50
CA TYR A 142 -18.20 -6.23 7.30
C TYR A 142 -19.63 -6.05 6.78
N ASP A 143 -20.58 -5.67 7.64
CA ASP A 143 -21.98 -5.43 7.24
C ASP A 143 -22.11 -4.17 6.35
N LEU A 144 -21.09 -3.31 6.38
CA LEU A 144 -21.00 -2.10 5.55
C LEU A 144 -20.29 -2.35 4.21
N VAL A 145 -19.78 -3.56 3.95
CA VAL A 145 -18.97 -3.89 2.77
C VAL A 145 -19.83 -4.61 1.76
N HIS A 146 -19.76 -4.19 0.49
CA HIS A 146 -20.42 -4.90 -0.59
C HIS A 146 -19.95 -6.37 -0.66
N TYR A 147 -20.87 -7.31 -0.85
CA TYR A 147 -20.61 -8.74 -0.72
C TYR A 147 -19.44 -9.25 -1.58
N ASP A 148 -19.32 -8.78 -2.83
CA ASP A 148 -18.20 -9.12 -3.73
C ASP A 148 -16.82 -8.72 -3.20
N ASP A 149 -16.74 -7.71 -2.33
CA ASP A 149 -15.47 -7.15 -1.83
C ASP A 149 -15.07 -7.75 -0.47
N LEU A 150 -15.92 -8.60 0.14
CA LEU A 150 -15.70 -9.14 1.49
C LEU A 150 -14.38 -9.90 1.63
N ALA A 151 -14.04 -10.75 0.66
CA ALA A 151 -12.80 -11.52 0.70
C ALA A 151 -11.56 -10.61 0.65
N TYR A 152 -11.62 -9.54 -0.14
CA TYR A 152 -10.54 -8.56 -0.26
C TYR A 152 -10.38 -7.74 1.02
N VAL A 153 -11.47 -7.25 1.60
CA VAL A 153 -11.45 -6.54 2.89
C VAL A 153 -10.98 -7.44 4.02
N ALA A 154 -11.38 -8.71 4.05
CA ALA A 154 -10.91 -9.66 5.05
C ALA A 154 -9.38 -9.89 4.97
N SER A 155 -8.82 -9.98 3.77
CA SER A 155 -7.36 -10.07 3.57
C SER A 155 -6.65 -8.83 4.09
N ALA A 156 -7.18 -7.63 3.80
CA ALA A 156 -6.63 -6.38 4.32
C ALA A 156 -6.73 -6.29 5.85
N HIS A 157 -7.82 -6.78 6.44
CA HIS A 157 -7.98 -6.84 7.89
C HIS A 157 -6.98 -7.82 8.54
N GLN A 158 -6.71 -8.97 7.94
CA GLN A 158 -5.66 -9.88 8.41
C GLN A 158 -4.27 -9.20 8.39
N GLU A 159 -3.98 -8.41 7.37
CA GLU A 159 -2.71 -7.66 7.27
C GLU A 159 -2.62 -6.56 8.34
N LEU A 160 -3.72 -5.87 8.63
CA LEU A 160 -3.83 -4.92 9.74
C LEU A 160 -3.49 -5.58 11.07
N LEU A 161 -4.05 -6.76 11.35
CA LEU A 161 -3.81 -7.50 12.60
C LEU A 161 -2.37 -7.96 12.74
N LYS A 162 -1.73 -8.37 11.65
CA LYS A 162 -0.32 -8.82 11.65
C LYS A 162 0.66 -7.66 11.80
N THR A 163 0.35 -6.52 11.18
CA THR A 163 1.38 -5.53 10.88
C THR A 163 1.08 -4.12 11.39
N GLY A 164 -0.08 -3.92 12.00
CA GLY A 164 -0.54 -2.65 12.55
C GLY A 164 -1.21 -1.70 11.55
N ALA A 165 -1.14 -1.99 10.24
CA ALA A 165 -1.81 -1.20 9.20
C ALA A 165 -2.09 -2.04 7.94
N SER A 166 -3.26 -1.88 7.32
CA SER A 166 -3.61 -2.50 6.03
C SER A 166 -3.18 -1.67 4.81
N GLY A 167 -2.83 -0.40 5.01
CA GLY A 167 -2.58 0.55 3.91
C GLY A 167 -3.86 1.11 3.30
N MET A 168 -3.77 1.57 2.05
CA MET A 168 -4.92 2.04 1.29
C MET A 168 -5.54 0.88 0.52
N ILE A 169 -6.85 0.69 0.70
CA ILE A 169 -7.64 -0.30 -0.03
C ILE A 169 -8.84 0.39 -0.69
N ALA A 170 -9.28 -0.12 -1.83
CA ALA A 170 -10.46 0.34 -2.53
C ALA A 170 -11.53 -0.77 -2.51
N TYR A 171 -12.70 -0.46 -1.97
CA TYR A 171 -13.85 -1.36 -1.89
C TYR A 171 -15.14 -0.54 -1.86
N ARG A 172 -16.27 -1.19 -2.13
CA ARG A 172 -17.59 -0.55 -2.10
C ARG A 172 -18.20 -0.63 -0.71
N PHE A 173 -18.69 0.50 -0.25
CA PHE A 173 -19.57 0.57 0.91
C PHE A 173 -21.00 0.29 0.48
N GLN A 174 -21.73 -0.47 1.29
CA GLN A 174 -23.17 -0.65 1.13
C GLN A 174 -23.91 0.36 2.01
N THR A 175 -24.76 1.16 1.38
CA THR A 175 -25.69 2.07 2.05
C THR A 175 -26.85 1.30 2.67
N LYS A 176 -27.58 1.92 3.60
CA LYS A 176 -28.75 1.33 4.24
C LYS A 176 -29.81 0.82 3.26
N ASP A 177 -29.95 1.50 2.12
CA ASP A 177 -30.92 1.14 1.08
C ASP A 177 -30.43 0.00 0.17
N GLY A 178 -29.27 -0.59 0.48
CA GLY A 178 -28.70 -1.72 -0.24
C GLY A 178 -27.94 -1.36 -1.51
N GLN A 179 -27.78 -0.07 -1.80
CA GLN A 179 -26.93 0.44 -2.90
C GLN A 179 -25.46 0.44 -2.53
#